data_AF-A0A7J6TY31-F1
#
_entry.id   AF-A0A7J6TY31-F1
#
_cell.length_a   1.000
_cell.length_b   1.000
_cell.length_c   1.000
_cell.angle_alpha   90.00
_cell.angle_beta   90.00
_cell.angle_gamma   90.00
#
_symmetry.space_group_name_H-M   'P 1'
#
loop_
_entity.id
_entity.type
_entity.pdbx_description
1 polymer ?
#
loop_
_entity_poly.entity_id
_entity_poly.type
_entity_poly.pdbx_seq_one_letter_code
_entity_poly.pdbx_strand_id
1 'polypeptide(L)'
;ELISSEIALQFIRKVCEVRSGRASAGEPYAEAALRAMAIVPVVNEAGRGLVMEQQQWCWRGNENGVDLNRNFGGPAHWSSKLRSVEENSGPAQFSEPETKAGVVT
;
A
#
# COMPACT_ATOMS: atom_id res chain seq x y z
N GLU A 1 5.34 8.70 3.25
CA GLU A 1 3.95 8.46 3.72
C GLU A 1 3.94 7.47 4.90
N LEU A 2 4.33 7.90 6.11
CA LEU A 2 4.47 6.95 7.24
C LEU A 2 3.13 6.61 7.93
N ILE A 3 2.19 7.57 7.90
CA ILE A 3 0.89 7.47 8.57
C ILE A 3 -0.04 6.42 7.97
N SER A 4 0.10 6.07 6.69
CA SER A 4 -0.75 5.06 6.04
C SER A 4 -0.60 3.68 6.69
N SER A 5 0.64 3.25 6.95
CA SER A 5 0.92 1.99 7.65
C SER A 5 0.42 1.99 9.10
N GLU A 6 0.55 3.12 9.80
CA GLU A 6 0.04 3.27 11.17
C GLU A 6 -1.49 3.16 11.20
N ILE A 7 -2.19 3.84 10.29
CA ILE A 7 -3.65 3.76 10.17
C ILE A 7 -4.09 2.33 9.82
N ALA A 8 -3.36 1.62 8.93
CA ALA A 8 -3.66 0.23 8.63
C ALA A 8 -3.54 -0.68 9.87
N LEU A 9 -2.50 -0.50 10.69
CA LEU A 9 -2.34 -1.25 11.95
C LEU A 9 -3.42 -0.91 12.98
N GLN A 10 -3.77 0.37 13.13
CA GLN A 10 -4.87 0.79 14.00
C GLN A 10 -6.21 0.22 13.54
N PHE A 11 -6.45 0.20 12.23
CA PHE A 11 -7.63 -0.40 11.64
C PHE A 11 -7.68 -1.91 11.91
N ILE A 12 -6.60 -2.65 11.67
CA ILE A 12 -6.50 -4.09 12.00
C ILE A 12 -6.81 -4.34 13.48
N ARG A 13 -6.25 -3.52 14.39
CA ARG A 13 -6.55 -3.61 15.82
C ARG A 13 -8.05 -3.45 16.10
N LYS A 14 -8.71 -2.48 15.47
CA LYS A 14 -10.16 -2.28 15.60
C LYS A 14 -10.97 -3.44 15.05
N VAL A 15 -10.61 -3.98 13.90
CA VAL A 15 -11.21 -5.20 13.34
C VAL A 15 -11.13 -6.36 14.34
N CYS A 16 -9.96 -6.55 14.97
CA CYS A 16 -9.77 -7.60 15.97
C CYS A 16 -10.56 -7.38 17.27
N GLU A 17 -10.69 -6.12 17.72
CA GLU A 17 -11.51 -5.76 18.88
C GLU A 17 -13.00 -6.09 18.64
N VAL A 18 -13.50 -5.75 17.44
CA VAL A 18 -14.87 -6.05 16.98
C VAL A 18 -15.11 -7.57 16.96
N ARG A 19 -14.29 -8.32 16.23
CA ARG A 19 -14.41 -9.78 16.10
C ARG A 19 -14.25 -10.55 17.42
N SER A 20 -13.50 -10.01 18.38
CA SER A 20 -13.30 -10.63 19.69
C SER A 20 -14.45 -10.36 20.67
N GLY A 21 -15.50 -9.64 20.26
CA GLY A 21 -16.57 -9.19 21.16
C GLY A 21 -16.10 -8.21 22.23
N ARG A 22 -14.92 -7.59 22.03
CA ARG A 22 -14.31 -6.61 22.94
C ARG A 22 -14.56 -5.17 22.49
N ALA A 23 -15.17 -4.96 21.34
CA ALA A 23 -15.61 -3.65 20.91
C ALA A 23 -16.72 -3.12 21.81
N SER A 24 -16.73 -1.80 22.03
CA SER A 24 -17.84 -1.10 22.65
C SER A 24 -19.14 -1.43 21.93
N ALA A 25 -20.21 -1.75 22.69
CA ALA A 25 -21.53 -2.06 22.16
C ALA A 25 -22.03 -0.93 21.24
N GLY A 26 -21.94 -1.09 19.92
CA GLY A 26 -22.28 0.01 19.02
C GLY A 26 -22.25 -0.25 17.51
N GLU A 27 -21.66 -1.33 17.00
CA GLU A 27 -21.47 -1.45 15.54
C GLU A 27 -22.03 -2.75 14.93
N PRO A 28 -23.37 -2.90 14.87
CA PRO A 28 -23.99 -4.03 14.17
C PRO A 28 -23.61 -4.08 12.67
N TYR A 29 -23.17 -2.97 12.09
CA TYR A 29 -22.72 -2.88 10.70
C TYR A 29 -21.24 -3.25 10.49
N ALA A 30 -20.41 -3.19 11.54
CA ALA A 30 -18.98 -3.50 11.41
C ALA A 30 -18.75 -4.98 11.13
N GLU A 31 -19.42 -5.88 11.86
CA GLU A 31 -19.29 -7.33 11.62
C GLU A 31 -19.71 -7.74 10.19
N ALA A 32 -20.73 -7.09 9.62
CA ALA A 32 -21.14 -7.31 8.24
C ALA A 32 -20.11 -6.80 7.23
N ALA A 33 -19.56 -5.60 7.46
CA ALA A 33 -18.54 -4.99 6.59
C ALA A 33 -17.20 -5.74 6.62
N LEU A 34 -16.86 -6.38 7.74
CA LEU A 34 -15.58 -7.05 7.96
C LEU A 34 -15.49 -8.47 7.41
N ARG A 35 -16.51 -8.98 6.71
CA ARG A 35 -16.55 -10.38 6.24
C ARG A 35 -15.48 -10.72 5.20
N ALA A 36 -15.02 -9.75 4.41
CA ALA A 36 -13.99 -9.98 3.38
C ALA A 36 -13.13 -8.73 3.18
N MET A 37 -12.09 -8.57 4.00
CA MET A 37 -11.08 -7.52 3.82
C MET A 37 -9.69 -8.14 3.87
N ALA A 38 -8.87 -7.82 2.87
CA ALA A 38 -7.42 -8.01 2.90
C ALA A 38 -6.80 -6.63 3.15
N ILE A 39 -5.95 -6.53 4.17
CA ILE A 39 -5.27 -5.29 4.53
C ILE A 39 -3.78 -5.55 4.38
N VAL A 40 -3.10 -4.71 3.58
CA VAL A 40 -1.65 -4.74 3.37
C VAL A 40 -1.08 -3.45 3.97
N PRO A 41 -0.54 -3.47 5.21
CA PRO A 41 -0.07 -2.26 5.89
C PRO A 41 1.11 -1.58 5.21
N VAL A 42 1.94 -2.36 4.51
CA VAL A 42 3.11 -1.89 3.77
C VAL A 42 3.16 -2.66 2.47
N VAL A 43 2.95 -1.97 1.34
CA VAL A 43 3.10 -2.56 -0.01
C VAL A 43 4.56 -2.47 -0.47
N ASN A 44 5.22 -1.35 -0.17
CA ASN A 44 6.60 -1.06 -0.57
C ASN A 44 7.56 -1.28 0.63
N GLU A 45 7.88 -2.54 0.94
CA GLU A 45 8.71 -2.87 2.09
C GLU A 45 10.16 -2.37 1.92
N ALA A 46 10.75 -2.56 0.75
CA ALA A 46 12.11 -2.12 0.48
C ALA A 46 12.25 -0.59 0.51
N GLY A 47 11.32 0.14 -0.12
CA GLY A 47 11.26 1.61 -0.02
C GLY A 47 11.01 2.09 1.41
N ARG A 48 10.22 1.36 2.22
CA ARG A 48 10.07 1.67 3.65
C ARG A 48 11.40 1.51 4.39
N GLY A 49 12.20 0.50 4.07
CA GLY A 49 13.57 0.33 4.58
C GLY A 49 14.46 1.53 4.26
N LEU A 50 14.43 2.04 3.02
CA LEU A 50 15.19 3.25 2.65
C LEU A 50 14.82 4.47 3.50
N VAL A 51 13.53 4.68 3.75
CA VAL A 51 13.05 5.80 4.59
C VAL A 51 13.49 5.63 6.04
N MET A 52 13.31 4.44 6.62
CA MET A 52 13.47 4.20 8.06
C MET A 52 14.94 3.96 8.46
N GLU A 53 15.69 3.25 7.64
CA GLU A 53 17.04 2.76 7.96
C GLU A 53 18.12 3.67 7.37
N GLN A 54 17.86 4.26 6.19
CA GLN A 54 18.82 5.11 5.48
C GLN A 54 18.49 6.60 5.54
N GLN A 55 17.49 6.99 6.34
CA GLN A 55 17.08 8.38 6.55
C GLN A 55 16.69 9.11 5.26
N GLN A 56 16.24 8.39 4.24
CA GLN A 56 15.73 8.98 3.01
C GLN A 56 14.28 9.42 3.20
N TRP A 57 14.05 10.43 4.05
CA TRP A 57 12.72 10.82 4.54
C TRP A 57 11.70 11.15 3.45
N CYS A 58 12.18 11.63 2.31
CA CYS A 58 11.34 12.01 1.17
C CYS A 58 11.24 10.91 0.10
N TRP A 59 11.86 9.75 0.29
CA TRP A 59 11.82 8.67 -0.70
C TRP A 59 10.40 8.17 -0.91
N ARG A 60 9.99 8.09 -2.18
CA ARG A 60 8.65 7.70 -2.61
C ARG A 60 8.62 6.37 -3.36
N GLY A 61 9.64 6.10 -4.17
CA GLY A 61 9.71 4.90 -5.01
C GLY A 61 9.98 3.62 -4.21
N ASN A 62 10.03 2.47 -4.90
CA ASN A 62 10.67 1.27 -4.36
C ASN A 62 12.20 1.36 -4.48
N GLU A 63 12.94 0.30 -4.20
CA GLU A 63 14.41 0.25 -4.28
C GLU A 63 14.97 0.48 -5.68
N ASN A 64 14.16 0.27 -6.73
CA ASN A 64 14.52 0.52 -8.13
C ASN A 64 14.22 1.97 -8.56
N GLY A 65 13.72 2.80 -7.64
CA GLY A 65 13.30 4.17 -7.96
C GLY A 65 12.04 4.23 -8.83
N VAL A 66 11.18 3.21 -8.76
CA VAL A 66 9.88 3.18 -9.46
C VAL A 66 8.78 3.66 -8.53
N ASP A 67 7.94 4.59 -9.00
CA ASP A 67 6.69 4.94 -8.32
C ASP A 67 5.67 3.82 -8.58
N LEU A 68 5.43 3.00 -7.56
CA LEU A 68 4.47 1.90 -7.64
C LEU A 68 3.07 2.38 -8.06
N ASN A 69 2.67 3.60 -7.70
CA ASN A 69 1.38 4.22 -8.09
C ASN A 69 1.37 4.77 -9.54
N ARG A 70 2.44 4.53 -10.31
CA ARG A 70 2.52 4.70 -11.77
C ARG A 70 2.84 3.39 -12.49
N ASN A 71 3.07 2.32 -11.75
CA ASN A 71 3.48 1.03 -12.30
C ASN A 71 2.31 0.08 -12.60
N PHE A 72 1.08 0.42 -12.20
CA PHE A 72 -0.12 -0.36 -12.53
C PHE A 72 -0.51 -0.25 -14.01
N GLY A 73 -1.14 -1.30 -14.53
CA GLY A 73 -1.53 -1.38 -15.93
C GLY A 73 -2.60 -0.38 -16.40
N GLY A 74 -2.74 -0.31 -17.73
CA GLY A 74 -3.67 0.59 -18.40
C GLY A 74 -3.09 1.96 -18.74
N PRO A 75 -3.63 2.64 -19.77
CA PRO A 75 -3.11 3.93 -20.27
C PRO A 75 -3.28 5.10 -19.30
N ALA A 76 -4.04 4.91 -18.22
CA ALA A 76 -4.33 5.96 -17.23
C ALA A 76 -3.24 6.09 -16.15
N HIS A 77 -2.49 5.02 -15.86
CA HIS A 77 -1.56 4.97 -14.73
C HIS A 77 -0.11 4.79 -15.14
N TRP A 78 0.17 4.01 -16.20
CA TRP A 78 1.51 3.78 -16.70
C TRP A 78 1.83 4.58 -17.95
N SER A 79 3.06 5.11 -18.03
CA SER A 79 3.58 5.85 -19.16
C SER A 79 5.03 5.43 -19.47
N SER A 80 5.32 5.15 -20.74
CA SER A 80 6.70 4.96 -21.21
C SER A 80 7.53 6.24 -21.19
N LYS A 81 6.88 7.41 -21.06
CA LYS A 81 7.55 8.69 -20.92
C LYS A 81 7.79 8.99 -19.45
N LEU A 82 9.05 9.17 -19.08
CA LEU A 82 9.46 9.68 -17.79
C LEU A 82 9.04 11.15 -17.66
N ARG A 83 8.10 11.45 -16.75
CA ARG A 83 7.67 12.83 -16.45
C ARG A 83 8.60 13.49 -15.43
N SER A 84 8.94 12.74 -14.39
CA SER A 84 9.91 13.11 -13.36
C SER A 84 10.50 11.83 -12.75
N VAL A 85 11.63 11.95 -12.05
CA VAL A 85 12.23 10.82 -11.32
C VAL A 85 11.29 10.26 -10.25
N GLU A 86 10.49 11.12 -9.60
CA GLU A 86 9.50 10.75 -8.58
C GLU A 86 8.24 10.07 -9.16
N GLU A 87 8.01 10.19 -10.48
CA GLU A 87 6.89 9.58 -11.19
C GLU A 87 7.34 8.49 -12.19
N ASN A 88 8.54 7.94 -11.99
CA ASN A 88 9.07 6.87 -12.82
C ASN A 88 8.12 5.67 -12.81
N SER A 89 7.52 5.36 -13.96
CA SER A 89 6.52 4.29 -14.10
C SER A 89 7.15 2.89 -14.24
N GLY A 90 8.48 2.79 -14.29
CA GLY A 90 9.20 1.56 -14.56
C GLY A 90 9.19 1.15 -16.05
N PRO A 91 9.94 0.11 -16.42
CA PRO A 91 10.16 -0.27 -17.83
C PRO A 91 8.91 -0.84 -18.53
N ALA A 92 7.94 -1.36 -17.77
CA ALA A 92 6.69 -1.90 -18.29
C ALA A 92 5.58 -1.81 -17.23
N GLN A 93 4.33 -1.95 -17.66
CA GLN A 93 3.20 -2.13 -16.74
C GLN A 93 3.42 -3.38 -15.89
N PHE A 94 3.14 -3.25 -14.60
CA PHE A 94 3.37 -4.29 -13.60
C PHE A 94 4.80 -4.82 -13.68
N SER A 95 5.83 -3.98 -13.88
CA SER A 95 7.22 -4.44 -13.88
C SER A 95 7.68 -4.87 -12.49
N GLU A 96 7.21 -4.16 -11.45
CA GLU A 96 7.62 -4.37 -10.07
C GLU A 96 6.85 -5.54 -9.42
N PRO A 97 7.51 -6.36 -8.57
CA PRO A 97 6.84 -7.48 -7.90
C PRO A 97 5.66 -7.05 -7.02
N GLU A 98 5.74 -5.89 -6.39
CA GLU A 98 4.71 -5.34 -5.49
C GLU A 98 3.39 -5.06 -6.22
N THR A 99 3.47 -4.57 -7.46
CA THR A 99 2.27 -4.28 -8.27
C THR A 99 1.72 -5.54 -8.95
N LYS A 100 2.55 -6.55 -9.23
CA LYS A 100 2.10 -7.88 -9.70
C LYS A 100 1.30 -8.62 -8.63
N ALA A 101 1.80 -8.62 -7.39
CA ALA A 101 1.19 -9.35 -6.27
C ALA A 101 -0.19 -8.79 -5.85
N GLY A 102 -0.44 -7.50 -6.11
CA GLY A 102 -1.73 -6.84 -5.86
C GLY A 102 -2.83 -7.18 -6.87
N VAL A 103 -2.52 -7.86 -7.98
CA VAL A 103 -3.50 -8.34 -8.95
C VAL A 103 -4.08 -9.66 -8.43
N VAL A 104 -5.10 -9.56 -7.59
CA VAL A 104 -5.97 -10.71 -7.29
C VAL A 104 -6.78 -10.99 -8.54
N THR A 105 -6.47 -12.09 -9.24
CA THR A 105 -7.29 -12.67 -10.32
C THR A 105 -8.56 -13.29 -9.78
#